data_AF-A0A1B6LUP8-F1
#
_entry.id   AF-A0A1B6LUP8-F1
#
_cell.length_a   1.000
_cell.length_b   1.000
_cell.length_c   1.000
_cell.angle_alpha   90.00
_cell.angle_beta   90.00
_cell.angle_gamma   90.00
#
_symmetry.space_group_name_H-M   'P 1'
#
loop_
_entity.id
_entity.type
_entity.pdbx_description
1 polymer ?
#
loop_
_entity_poly.entity_id
_entity_poly.type
_entity_poly.pdbx_seq_one_letter_code
_entity_poly.pdbx_strand_id
1 'polypeptide(L)'
;MHGARRVIAFCLMTAVLPTILLIIPLYLRHSVYTDATYAVAESDVVEMGNGISTVFCQEHSLRMNSTFSAFQMTGIPEISKTNRKHIQLKKSMTLPDDTLEYWGFYLPSGSTVNLSVCARYDGAHILIVSGDK
;
A
#
# COMPACT_ATOMS: atom_id res chain seq x y z
N MET A 1 55.47 13.15 11.53
CA MET A 1 54.19 12.67 10.95
C MET A 1 52.93 13.31 11.56
N HIS A 2 53.02 14.42 12.32
CA HIS A 2 51.84 15.07 12.92
C HIS A 2 51.11 16.06 11.97
N GLY A 3 51.84 16.66 11.01
CA GLY A 3 51.26 17.64 10.07
C GLY A 3 50.27 17.02 9.08
N ALA A 4 50.66 15.94 8.40
CA ALA A 4 49.79 15.25 7.42
C ALA A 4 48.48 14.75 8.04
N ARG A 5 48.53 14.23 9.27
CA ARG A 5 47.34 13.78 10.01
C ARG A 5 46.36 14.93 10.31
N ARG A 6 46.87 16.14 10.61
CA ARG A 6 46.02 17.33 10.82
C ARG A 6 45.38 17.80 9.52
N VAL A 7 46.10 17.77 8.39
CA VAL A 7 45.57 18.15 7.07
C VAL A 7 44.47 17.18 6.62
N ILE A 8 44.69 15.88 6.79
CA ILE A 8 43.68 14.86 6.47
C ILE A 8 42.44 15.03 7.36
N ALA A 9 42.63 15.24 8.67
CA ALA A 9 41.52 15.47 9.58
C ALA A 9 40.72 16.74 9.22
N PHE A 10 41.42 17.82 8.84
CA PHE A 10 40.77 19.05 8.39
C PHE A 10 39.94 18.80 7.12
N CYS A 11 40.53 18.16 6.11
CA CYS A 11 39.83 17.82 4.86
C CYS A 11 38.60 16.93 5.11
N LEU A 12 38.71 15.93 5.98
CA LEU A 12 37.59 15.06 6.37
C LEU A 12 36.46 15.87 7.04
N MET A 13 36.79 16.76 7.95
CA MET A 13 35.80 17.55 8.69
C MET A 13 35.16 18.66 7.87
N THR A 14 35.90 19.31 6.96
CA THR A 14 35.42 20.49 6.23
C THR A 14 34.87 20.18 4.85
N ALA A 15 35.27 19.07 4.21
CA ALA A 15 34.82 18.72 2.87
C ALA A 15 33.99 17.43 2.87
N VAL A 16 34.54 16.35 3.43
CA VAL A 16 33.92 15.01 3.30
C VAL A 16 32.68 14.87 4.19
N LEU A 17 32.78 15.22 5.46
CA LEU A 17 31.66 15.12 6.39
C LEU A 17 30.43 15.97 5.96
N PRO A 18 30.56 17.27 5.62
CA PRO A 18 29.40 18.07 5.22
C PRO A 18 28.80 17.62 3.90
N THR A 19 29.60 17.15 2.94
CA THR A 19 29.08 16.61 1.68
C THR A 19 28.27 15.34 1.92
N ILE A 20 28.74 14.43 2.78
CA ILE A 20 27.99 13.23 3.16
C ILE A 20 26.68 13.61 3.88
N LEU A 21 26.72 14.55 4.84
CA LEU A 21 25.53 15.00 5.57
C LEU A 21 24.49 15.68 4.68
N LEU A 22 24.88 16.21 3.51
CA LEU A 22 23.95 16.75 2.51
C LEU A 22 23.46 15.67 1.54
N ILE A 23 24.35 14.82 1.03
CA ILE A 23 24.03 13.82 0.00
C ILE A 23 23.14 12.71 0.57
N ILE A 24 23.40 12.23 1.79
CA ILE A 24 22.61 11.14 2.39
C ILE A 24 21.12 11.48 2.50
N PRO A 25 20.68 12.58 3.15
CA PRO A 25 19.25 12.86 3.28
C PRO A 25 18.59 13.12 1.91
N LEU A 26 19.31 13.72 0.97
CA LEU A 26 18.82 13.90 -0.40
C LEU A 26 18.62 12.57 -1.12
N TYR A 27 19.60 11.68 -1.04
CA TYR A 27 19.52 10.34 -1.63
C TYR A 27 18.38 9.53 -1.00
N LEU A 28 18.27 9.54 0.32
CA LEU A 28 17.17 8.88 1.03
C LEU A 28 15.81 9.43 0.58
N ARG A 29 15.65 10.76 0.49
CA ARG A 29 14.37 11.38 0.11
C ARG A 29 13.97 11.12 -1.34
N HIS A 30 14.92 11.17 -2.29
CA HIS A 30 14.59 11.11 -3.71
C HIS A 30 14.77 9.73 -4.36
N SER A 31 15.50 8.81 -3.73
CA SER A 31 15.77 7.50 -4.33
C SER A 31 15.24 6.33 -3.50
N VAL A 32 15.20 6.45 -2.17
CA VAL A 32 14.81 5.33 -1.29
C VAL A 32 13.36 5.47 -0.84
N TYR A 33 12.96 6.66 -0.39
CA TYR A 33 11.62 6.95 0.14
C TYR A 33 10.78 7.75 -0.86
N THR A 34 10.74 7.30 -2.11
CA THR A 34 9.91 7.89 -3.16
C THR A 34 8.44 7.54 -2.95
N ASP A 35 7.55 8.36 -3.51
CA ASP A 35 6.12 8.11 -3.51
C ASP A 35 5.80 6.73 -4.13
N ALA A 36 5.03 5.93 -3.41
CA ALA A 36 4.61 4.60 -3.85
C ALA A 36 3.15 4.62 -4.32
N THR A 37 2.89 3.99 -5.47
CA THR A 37 1.54 3.82 -6.00
C THR A 37 1.07 2.39 -5.80
N TYR A 38 -0.09 2.23 -5.17
CA TYR A 38 -0.72 0.93 -4.95
C TYR A 38 -1.99 0.81 -5.78
N ALA A 39 -2.14 -0.30 -6.51
CA ALA A 39 -3.42 -0.67 -7.09
C ALA A 39 -4.25 -1.34 -5.99
N VAL A 40 -5.39 -0.74 -5.65
CA VAL A 40 -6.31 -1.24 -4.62
C VAL A 40 -7.73 -1.28 -5.16
N ALA A 41 -8.49 -2.32 -4.81
CA ALA A 41 -9.92 -2.40 -5.05
C ALA A 41 -10.71 -1.82 -3.85
N GLU A 42 -12.02 -1.56 -4.05
CA GLU A 42 -12.91 -0.98 -3.03
C GLU A 42 -12.95 -1.76 -1.71
N SER A 43 -12.68 -3.07 -1.76
CA SER A 43 -12.70 -3.96 -0.60
C SER A 43 -11.35 -4.14 0.09
N ASP A 44 -10.26 -3.65 -0.51
CA ASP A 44 -8.92 -4.05 -0.12
C ASP A 44 -8.48 -3.35 1.16
N VAL A 45 -7.85 -4.12 2.05
CA VAL A 45 -7.19 -3.62 3.25
C VAL A 45 -5.70 -3.89 3.08
N VAL A 46 -4.93 -2.81 2.92
CA VAL A 46 -3.50 -2.88 2.64
C VAL A 46 -2.71 -2.20 3.75
N GLU A 47 -1.62 -2.84 4.16
CA GLU A 47 -0.65 -2.24 5.07
C GLU A 47 0.26 -1.26 4.31
N MET A 48 0.35 -0.03 4.82
CA MET A 48 1.22 1.00 4.26
C MET A 48 2.61 0.89 4.87
N GLY A 49 3.46 0.07 4.26
CA GLY A 49 4.84 -0.14 4.72
C GLY A 49 5.92 0.50 3.84
N ASN A 50 5.68 0.63 2.53
CA ASN A 50 6.72 1.11 1.62
C ASN A 50 6.79 2.64 1.60
N GLY A 51 8.00 3.18 1.44
CA GLY A 51 8.22 4.63 1.33
C GLY A 51 8.19 5.39 2.66
N ILE A 52 7.96 4.72 3.80
CA ILE A 52 8.00 5.35 5.12
C ILE A 52 9.43 5.35 5.65
N SER A 53 9.97 6.54 5.91
CA SER A 53 11.31 6.71 6.46
C SER A 53 11.37 6.37 7.95
N THR A 54 12.20 5.41 8.35
CA THR A 54 12.40 5.06 9.78
C THR A 54 13.15 6.13 10.59
N VAL A 55 13.84 7.06 9.93
CA VAL A 55 14.71 8.06 10.60
C VAL A 55 14.09 9.46 10.64
N PHE A 56 13.45 9.88 9.53
CA PHE A 56 12.94 11.25 9.33
C PHE A 56 11.42 11.35 9.10
N CYS A 57 10.63 10.32 9.37
CA CYS A 57 9.18 10.40 9.15
C CYS A 57 8.50 11.24 10.24
N GLN A 58 7.93 12.36 9.83
CA GLN A 58 7.05 13.19 10.68
C GLN A 58 5.57 12.95 10.36
N GLU A 59 5.24 12.85 9.07
CA GLU A 59 3.88 12.66 8.56
C GLU A 59 3.92 11.82 7.28
N HIS A 60 2.85 11.07 7.02
CA HIS A 60 2.64 10.35 5.77
C HIS A 60 1.28 10.73 5.17
N SER A 61 1.26 11.20 3.93
CA SER A 61 0.05 11.65 3.25
C SER A 61 -0.43 10.58 2.26
N LEU A 62 -1.66 10.13 2.43
CA LEU A 62 -2.31 9.18 1.52
C LEU A 62 -3.27 9.94 0.60
N ARG A 63 -3.22 9.63 -0.69
CA ARG A 63 -4.07 10.24 -1.71
C ARG A 63 -4.73 9.17 -2.56
N MET A 64 -6.04 9.30 -2.73
CA MET A 64 -6.85 8.42 -3.57
C MET A 64 -7.96 9.24 -4.22
N ASN A 65 -8.39 8.83 -5.41
CA ASN A 65 -9.46 9.54 -6.15
C ASN A 65 -10.85 9.32 -5.56
N SER A 66 -11.03 8.31 -4.70
CA SER A 66 -12.28 7.98 -4.04
C SER A 66 -12.13 7.96 -2.51
N THR A 67 -13.25 7.85 -1.79
CA THR A 67 -13.26 7.84 -0.33
C THR A 67 -12.58 6.59 0.21
N PHE A 68 -11.63 6.76 1.14
CA PHE A 68 -10.96 5.66 1.82
C PHE A 68 -10.87 5.91 3.32
N SER A 69 -10.71 4.84 4.09
CA SER A 69 -10.42 4.90 5.52
C SER A 69 -8.96 4.58 5.75
N ALA A 70 -8.27 5.38 6.56
CA ALA A 70 -6.90 5.12 6.99
C ALA A 70 -6.82 5.15 8.51
N PHE A 71 -6.06 4.22 9.08
CA PHE A 71 -5.91 4.07 10.51
C PHE A 71 -4.42 3.92 10.84
N GLN A 72 -3.93 4.72 11.79
CA GLN A 72 -2.59 4.55 12.33
C GLN A 72 -2.64 3.60 13.52
N MET A 73 -1.84 2.55 13.47
CA MET A 73 -1.71 1.56 14.55
C MET A 73 -0.33 1.66 15.18
N THR A 74 -0.21 1.32 16.47
CA THR A 74 1.05 1.38 17.22
C THR A 74 1.94 0.16 17.02
N GLY A 75 1.43 -0.91 16.39
CA GLY A 75 2.16 -2.16 16.17
C GLY A 75 1.64 -2.91 14.95
N ILE A 76 2.21 -4.10 14.71
CA ILE A 76 1.83 -4.96 13.59
C ILE A 76 0.39 -5.41 13.79
N PRO A 77 -0.52 -5.18 12.82
CA PRO A 77 -1.91 -5.58 12.96
C PRO A 77 -2.02 -7.10 13.05
N GLU A 78 -2.67 -7.60 14.10
CA GLU A 78 -2.99 -9.01 14.24
C GLU A 78 -4.40 -9.29 13.71
N ILE A 79 -4.52 -10.31 12.84
CA ILE A 79 -5.82 -10.75 12.35
C ILE A 79 -6.58 -11.38 13.53
N SER A 80 -7.69 -10.76 13.93
CA SER A 80 -8.52 -11.28 15.01
C SER A 80 -9.11 -12.64 14.63
N LYS A 81 -8.81 -13.67 15.44
CA LYS A 81 -9.36 -15.02 15.26
C LYS A 81 -10.83 -15.11 15.70
N THR A 82 -11.23 -14.28 16.65
CA THR A 82 -12.54 -14.33 17.32
C THR A 82 -13.50 -13.27 16.80
N ASN A 83 -13.03 -12.05 16.53
CA ASN A 83 -13.89 -10.96 16.08
C ASN A 83 -13.89 -10.88 14.55
N ARG A 84 -14.92 -11.47 13.94
CA ARG A 84 -15.17 -11.35 12.49
C ARG A 84 -16.12 -10.18 12.24
N LYS A 85 -15.70 -9.21 11.43
CA LYS A 85 -16.58 -8.14 10.96
C LYS A 85 -17.25 -8.58 9.67
N HIS A 86 -18.58 -8.60 9.64
CA HIS A 86 -19.31 -8.81 8.40
C HIS A 86 -19.22 -7.54 7.55
N ILE A 87 -18.69 -7.67 6.33
CA ILE A 87 -18.66 -6.59 5.34
C ILE A 87 -19.65 -6.98 4.24
N GLN A 88 -20.66 -6.15 4.03
CA GLN A 88 -21.64 -6.33 2.96
C GLN A 88 -21.44 -5.25 1.90
N LEU A 89 -21.08 -5.67 0.69
CA LEU A 89 -21.01 -4.79 -0.47
C LEU A 89 -22.32 -4.93 -1.26
N LYS A 90 -23.10 -3.85 -1.34
CA LYS A 90 -24.33 -3.82 -2.16
C LYS A 90 -24.08 -2.98 -3.40
N LYS A 91 -23.95 -3.63 -4.56
CA LYS A 91 -23.80 -2.97 -5.84
C LYS A 91 -24.97 -3.33 -6.75
N SER A 92 -25.59 -2.32 -7.36
CA SER A 92 -26.63 -2.49 -8.38
C SER A 92 -26.08 -2.05 -9.72
N MET A 93 -26.29 -2.84 -10.76
CA MET A 93 -25.78 -2.55 -12.08
C MET A 93 -26.80 -2.91 -13.16
N THR A 94 -26.77 -2.16 -14.26
CA THR A 94 -27.48 -2.45 -15.51
C THR A 94 -26.45 -2.81 -16.57
N LEU A 95 -26.37 -4.09 -16.96
CA LEU A 95 -25.57 -4.53 -18.11
C LEU A 95 -26.40 -4.39 -19.41
N PRO A 96 -25.85 -3.76 -20.45
CA PRO A 96 -26.36 -3.92 -21.82
C PRO A 96 -26.19 -5.36 -22.32
N ASP A 97 -26.98 -5.74 -23.34
CA ASP A 97 -26.84 -7.05 -24.00
C ASP A 97 -25.41 -7.28 -24.51
N ASP A 98 -24.92 -8.52 -24.40
CA ASP A 98 -23.59 -8.99 -24.81
C ASP A 98 -22.37 -8.32 -24.16
N THR A 99 -22.54 -7.60 -23.04
CA THR A 99 -21.42 -7.05 -22.26
C THR A 99 -20.99 -7.99 -21.12
N LEU A 100 -19.69 -8.08 -20.87
CA LEU A 100 -19.12 -8.78 -19.71
C LEU A 100 -18.47 -7.76 -18.78
N GLU A 101 -18.86 -7.75 -17.51
CA GLU A 101 -18.20 -6.94 -16.49
C GLU A 101 -17.48 -7.83 -15.47
N TYR A 102 -16.21 -7.53 -15.24
CA TYR A 102 -15.36 -8.27 -14.31
C TYR A 102 -15.21 -7.51 -13.00
N TRP A 103 -15.49 -8.20 -11.90
CA TRP A 103 -15.33 -7.68 -10.55
C TRP A 103 -14.21 -8.44 -9.84
N GLY A 104 -13.22 -7.70 -9.34
CA GLY A 104 -12.16 -8.23 -8.49
C GLY A 104 -12.40 -7.84 -7.05
N PHE A 105 -12.22 -8.80 -6.13
CA PHE A 105 -12.11 -8.55 -4.70
C PHE A 105 -10.93 -9.35 -4.17
N TYR A 106 -10.06 -8.72 -3.38
CA TYR A 106 -8.99 -9.43 -2.70
C TYR A 106 -9.46 -9.88 -1.32
N LEU A 107 -9.16 -11.14 -1.00
CA LEU A 107 -9.50 -11.75 0.26
C LEU A 107 -8.24 -12.25 0.94
N PRO A 108 -8.12 -12.10 2.27
CA PRO A 108 -7.05 -12.73 3.03
C PRO A 108 -7.02 -14.24 2.80
N SER A 109 -5.83 -14.83 2.80
CA SER A 109 -5.65 -16.28 2.67
C SER A 109 -6.47 -17.04 3.72
N GLY A 110 -7.23 -18.05 3.27
CA GLY A 110 -8.12 -18.85 4.14
C GLY A 110 -9.53 -18.30 4.30
N SER A 111 -9.89 -17.22 3.60
CA SER A 111 -11.27 -16.72 3.57
C SER A 111 -12.21 -17.69 2.85
N THR A 112 -13.45 -17.81 3.33
CA THR A 112 -14.52 -18.57 2.67
C THR A 112 -15.48 -17.59 1.99
N VAL A 113 -15.76 -17.80 0.71
CA VAL A 113 -16.70 -16.97 -0.06
C VAL A 113 -18.00 -17.73 -0.27
N ASN A 114 -19.12 -17.12 0.09
CA ASN A 114 -20.45 -17.65 -0.21
C ASN A 114 -21.16 -16.67 -1.15
N LEU A 115 -21.60 -17.15 -2.31
CA LEU A 115 -22.18 -16.34 -3.37
C LEU A 115 -23.61 -16.82 -3.64
N SER A 116 -24.55 -15.87 -3.69
CA SER A 116 -25.91 -16.12 -4.14
C SER A 116 -26.24 -15.19 -5.29
N VAL A 117 -26.84 -15.75 -6.34
CA VAL A 117 -27.20 -15.02 -7.55
C VAL A 117 -28.71 -15.10 -7.69
N CYS A 118 -29.33 -13.97 -8.02
CA CYS A 118 -30.75 -13.89 -8.33
C CYS A 118 -30.89 -13.11 -9.64
N ALA A 119 -31.49 -13.74 -10.65
CA ALA A 119 -31.78 -13.14 -11.94
C ALA A 119 -33.29 -13.12 -12.16
N ARG A 120 -33.79 -12.01 -12.72
CA ARG A 120 -35.22 -11.86 -13.02
C ARG A 120 -35.64 -12.64 -14.28
N TYR A 121 -34.72 -12.82 -15.22
CA TYR A 121 -34.94 -13.48 -16.50
C TYR A 121 -33.86 -14.54 -16.72
N ASP A 122 -34.20 -15.60 -17.45
CA ASP A 122 -33.24 -16.63 -17.85
C ASP A 122 -32.16 -16.06 -18.78
N GLY A 123 -30.91 -16.47 -18.57
CA GLY A 123 -29.75 -16.06 -19.39
C GLY A 123 -28.67 -15.27 -18.63
N ALA A 124 -28.92 -14.84 -17.39
CA ALA A 124 -27.87 -14.25 -16.57
C ALA A 124 -26.96 -15.34 -15.98
N HIS A 125 -25.66 -15.24 -16.27
CA HIS A 125 -24.65 -16.15 -15.75
C HIS A 125 -23.60 -15.37 -14.97
N ILE A 126 -23.18 -15.89 -13.82
CA ILE A 126 -22.02 -15.38 -13.08
C ILE A 126 -20.87 -16.36 -13.28
N LEU A 127 -19.73 -15.82 -13.71
CA LEU A 127 -18.47 -16.54 -13.81
C LEU A 127 -17.56 -16.10 -12.67
N ILE A 128 -17.01 -17.05 -11.95
CA ILE A 128 -16.09 -16.80 -10.83
C ILE A 128 -14.71 -17.30 -11.26
N VAL A 129 -13.72 -16.41 -11.23
CA VAL A 129 -12.33 -16.73 -11.55
C VAL A 129 -11.50 -16.51 -10.30
N SER A 130 -10.81 -17.55 -9.82
CA SER A 130 -9.80 -17.38 -8.79
C SER A 130 -8.55 -16.79 -9.44
N GLY A 131 -8.09 -15.64 -8.96
CA GLY A 131 -6.77 -15.12 -9.32
C GLY A 131 -5.67 -16.06 -8.84
N ASP A 132 -4.58 -16.13 -9.59
CA ASP A 132 -3.35 -16.81 -9.18
C ASP A 132 -2.57 -15.94 -8.18
N LYS A 133 -1.74 -16.59 -7.35
CA LYS A 133 -0.98 -15.96 -6.25
C LYS A 133 0.06 -14.94 -6.72
#